data_AF-A0A945ZKB2-F1
#
_entry.id   AF-A0A945ZKB2-F1
#
_cell.length_a   1.000
_cell.length_b   1.000
_cell.length_c   1.000
_cell.angle_alpha   90.00
_cell.angle_beta   90.00
_cell.angle_gamma   90.00
#
_symmetry.space_group_name_H-M   'P 1'
#
loop_
_entity.id
_entity.type
_entity.pdbx_description
1 polymer ?
#
loop_
_entity_poly.entity_id
_entity_poly.type
_entity_poly.pdbx_seq_one_letter_code
_entity_poly.pdbx_strand_id
1 'polypeptide(L)'
;MKKITTLIIILFGITFLSAEPYIAVRTGYKCSQCHVNKTGGGKRTGFGFTYSQTNLPTFQAKSQDKSGLFTNMINEYFSIGTNFRVANKTIIGDDSTRYIVGQDGDPRYNNSIIMPEANVYLEISAIRDRMLFYIDENFAPGA
;
A
#
# COMPACT_ATOMS: atom_id res chain seq x y z
N MET A 1 -15.47 27.83 -26.12
CA MET A 1 -16.13 26.52 -25.92
C MET A 1 -15.12 25.41 -25.61
N LYS A 2 -14.16 25.08 -26.50
CA LYS A 2 -13.12 24.04 -26.24
C LYS A 2 -12.42 24.14 -24.87
N LYS A 3 -12.03 25.34 -24.43
CA LYS A 3 -11.35 25.56 -23.14
C LYS A 3 -12.21 25.21 -21.92
N ILE A 4 -13.53 25.42 -22.01
CA ILE A 4 -14.48 25.10 -20.93
C ILE A 4 -14.69 23.59 -20.86
N THR A 5 -14.81 22.93 -22.01
CA THR A 5 -14.92 21.47 -22.09
C THR A 5 -13.67 20.77 -21.53
N THR A 6 -12.46 21.27 -21.84
CA THR A 6 -11.21 20.75 -21.26
C THR A 6 -11.15 20.95 -19.75
N LEU A 7 -11.60 22.10 -19.23
CA LEU A 7 -11.63 22.37 -17.80
C LEU A 7 -12.59 21.42 -17.06
N ILE A 8 -13.77 21.16 -17.63
CA ILE A 8 -14.77 20.26 -17.04
C ILE A 8 -14.26 18.81 -17.01
N ILE A 9 -13.58 18.35 -18.07
CA ILE A 9 -12.96 17.00 -18.11
C ILE A 9 -11.88 16.86 -17.04
N ILE A 10 -11.04 17.88 -16.85
CA ILE A 10 -10.02 17.89 -15.80
C ILE A 10 -10.68 17.85 -14.41
N LEU A 11 -11.74 18.64 -14.18
CA LEU A 11 -12.41 18.72 -12.88
C LEU A 11 -13.14 17.43 -12.50
N PHE A 12 -13.77 16.74 -13.47
CA PHE A 12 -14.48 15.49 -13.22
C PHE A 12 -13.56 14.28 -13.04
N GLY A 13 -12.35 14.31 -13.62
CA GLY A 13 -11.38 13.21 -13.54
C GLY A 13 -10.68 13.04 -12.18
N ILE A 14 -10.87 13.96 -11.23
CA ILE A 14 -10.15 13.98 -9.93
C ILE A 14 -10.87 13.14 -8.85
N THR A 15 -12.09 12.66 -9.12
CA THR A 15 -12.98 12.07 -8.11
C THR A 15 -12.64 10.64 -7.67
N PHE A 16 -11.55 10.04 -8.16
CA PHE A 16 -11.17 8.64 -7.88
C PHE A 16 -9.83 8.46 -7.13
N LEU A 17 -9.29 9.50 -6.48
CA LEU A 17 -8.10 9.32 -5.64
C LEU A 17 -8.47 8.93 -4.20
N SER A 18 -8.61 7.62 -3.97
CA SER A 18 -8.83 7.00 -2.65
C SER A 18 -7.55 6.89 -1.80
N ALA A 19 -6.67 7.88 -1.86
CA ALA A 19 -5.46 7.92 -1.05
C ALA A 19 -5.25 9.32 -0.49
N GLU A 20 -5.37 9.48 0.82
CA GLU A 20 -4.99 10.73 1.49
C GLU A 20 -3.47 10.89 1.43
N PRO A 21 -2.93 11.90 0.73
CA PRO A 21 -1.49 12.06 0.55
C PRO A 21 -0.83 12.66 1.80
N TYR A 22 -1.29 12.34 3.00
CA TYR A 22 -0.89 13.01 4.25
C TYR A 22 0.63 12.89 4.50
N ILE A 23 1.24 11.76 4.13
CA ILE A 23 2.70 11.57 4.22
C ILE A 23 3.42 12.50 3.25
N ALA A 24 2.93 12.61 2.01
CA ALA A 24 3.51 13.51 1.00
C ALA A 24 3.36 14.98 1.43
N VAL A 25 2.21 15.37 1.98
CA VAL A 25 1.97 16.72 2.52
C VAL A 25 2.91 17.02 3.69
N ARG A 26 3.08 16.07 4.61
CA ARG A 26 3.94 16.24 5.80
C ARG A 26 5.42 16.31 5.46
N THR A 27 5.88 15.52 4.48
CA THR A 27 7.31 15.32 4.19
C THR A 27 7.80 16.09 2.97
N GLY A 28 6.89 16.50 2.07
CA GLY A 28 7.22 17.03 0.75
C GLY A 28 7.67 15.98 -0.27
N TYR A 29 7.72 14.69 0.09
CA TYR A 29 8.12 13.63 -0.83
C TYR A 29 7.05 13.33 -1.88
N LYS A 30 7.49 13.12 -3.11
CA LYS A 30 6.62 12.70 -4.22
C LYS A 30 6.26 11.22 -4.06
N CYS A 31 5.06 10.82 -4.51
CA CYS A 31 4.62 9.42 -4.48
C CYS A 31 5.63 8.48 -5.16
N SER A 32 6.18 8.92 -6.31
CA SER A 32 7.19 8.18 -7.09
C SER A 32 8.54 8.02 -6.37
N GLN A 33 8.77 8.77 -5.29
CA GLN A 33 9.96 8.59 -4.48
C GLN A 33 9.86 7.33 -3.61
N CYS A 34 8.65 6.95 -3.19
CA CYS A 34 8.41 5.77 -2.36
C CYS A 34 7.93 4.56 -3.17
N HIS A 35 7.17 4.78 -4.24
CA HIS A 35 6.51 3.71 -5.00
C HIS A 35 6.96 3.69 -6.46
N VAL A 36 7.13 2.48 -6.99
CA VAL A 36 7.38 2.25 -8.43
C VAL A 36 6.07 2.39 -9.20
N ASN A 37 4.98 1.83 -8.67
CA ASN A 37 3.66 1.93 -9.29
C ASN A 37 2.88 3.17 -8.82
N LYS A 38 2.02 3.70 -9.69
CA LYS A 38 1.24 4.93 -9.41
C LYS A 38 0.18 4.74 -8.32
N THR A 39 -0.30 3.51 -8.13
CA THR A 39 -1.34 3.18 -7.15
C THR A 39 -0.79 3.08 -5.72
N GLY A 40 0.53 2.89 -5.56
CA GLY A 40 1.18 2.76 -4.26
C GLY A 40 1.02 1.39 -3.58
N GLY A 41 0.15 0.51 -4.11
CA GLY A 41 -0.12 -0.81 -3.54
C GLY A 41 0.89 -1.90 -3.92
N GLY A 42 1.78 -1.63 -4.88
CA GLY A 42 2.75 -2.60 -5.39
C GLY A 42 4.17 -2.34 -4.87
N LYS A 43 5.17 -2.50 -5.74
CA LYS A 43 6.59 -2.35 -5.35
C LYS A 43 6.92 -0.95 -4.85
N ARG A 44 7.74 -0.92 -3.78
CA ARG A 44 8.42 0.28 -3.28
C ARG A 44 9.80 0.44 -3.90
N THR A 45 10.23 1.68 -4.11
CA THR A 45 11.62 1.98 -4.47
C THR A 45 12.56 1.60 -3.31
N GLY A 46 13.87 1.57 -3.54
CA GLY A 46 14.85 1.36 -2.45
C GLY A 46 14.71 2.39 -1.32
N PHE A 47 14.38 3.64 -1.66
CA PHE A 47 14.06 4.68 -0.69
C PHE A 47 12.80 4.33 0.10
N GLY A 48 11.69 4.00 -0.58
CA GLY A 48 10.43 3.64 0.07
C GLY A 48 10.56 2.43 0.99
N PHE A 49 11.36 1.43 0.59
CA PHE A 49 11.65 0.23 1.36
C PHE A 49 12.41 0.53 2.66
N THR A 50 13.37 1.44 2.58
CA THR A 50 14.15 1.90 3.75
C THR A 50 13.30 2.76 4.67
N TYR A 51 12.53 3.70 4.10
CA TYR A 51 11.66 4.61 4.86
C TYR A 51 10.61 3.83 5.68
N SER A 52 10.02 2.79 5.10
CA SER A 52 9.02 1.96 5.79
C SER A 52 9.59 1.18 6.98
N GLN A 53 10.89 0.88 6.99
CA GLN A 53 11.53 0.16 8.09
C GLN A 53 12.07 1.09 9.19
N THR A 54 12.31 2.36 8.86
CA THR A 54 13.03 3.30 9.74
C THR A 54 12.13 4.40 10.32
N ASN A 55 11.13 4.87 9.56
CA ASN A 55 10.33 6.05 9.90
C ASN A 55 8.85 5.74 10.16
N LEU A 56 8.31 4.68 9.55
CA LEU A 56 6.90 4.30 9.72
C LEU A 56 6.59 3.43 10.94
N PRO A 57 7.47 2.52 11.42
CA PRO A 57 7.11 1.66 12.54
C PRO A 57 6.96 2.47 13.83
N THR A 58 5.82 2.30 14.52
CA THR A 58 5.65 2.85 15.87
C THR A 58 6.64 2.23 16.86
N PHE A 59 6.95 0.94 16.66
CA PHE A 59 7.94 0.20 17.42
C PHE A 59 8.89 -0.49 16.44
N GLN A 60 10.19 -0.31 16.64
CA GLN A 60 11.19 -1.05 15.86
C GLN A 60 11.39 -2.42 16.50
N ALA A 61 11.10 -3.48 15.74
CA ALA A 61 11.47 -4.83 16.14
C ALA A 61 13.01 -4.92 16.12
N LYS A 62 13.63 -4.96 17.30
CA LYS A 62 15.06 -5.17 17.43
C LYS A 62 15.34 -6.66 17.28
N SER A 63 15.94 -7.06 16.16
CA SER A 63 16.49 -8.42 16.05
C SER A 63 17.71 -8.56 16.97
N GLN A 64 17.82 -9.68 17.67
CA GLN A 64 18.98 -9.98 18.55
C GLN A 64 20.29 -10.01 17.77
N ASP A 65 20.21 -10.47 16.52
CA ASP A 65 21.27 -10.30 15.54
C ASP A 65 21.08 -8.95 14.85
N LYS A 66 22.12 -8.12 14.82
CA LYS A 66 22.18 -6.82 14.12
C LYS A 66 22.05 -6.95 12.58
N SER A 67 21.19 -7.86 12.10
CA SER A 67 20.75 -7.94 10.73
C SER A 67 20.22 -6.56 10.31
N GLY A 68 20.84 -5.99 9.29
CA GLY A 68 20.52 -4.68 8.77
C GLY A 68 19.10 -4.62 8.18
N LEU A 69 18.80 -3.53 7.49
CA LEU A 69 17.53 -3.39 6.79
C LEU A 69 17.32 -4.56 5.84
N PHE A 70 16.11 -5.11 5.85
CA PHE A 70 15.70 -6.12 4.87
C PHE A 70 15.73 -5.49 3.47
N THR A 71 15.91 -6.33 2.44
CA THR A 71 15.89 -5.94 1.04
C THR A 71 15.17 -6.99 0.20
N ASN A 72 14.50 -6.53 -0.85
CA ASN A 72 13.81 -7.34 -1.86
C ASN A 72 14.62 -7.47 -3.16
N MET A 73 15.88 -7.03 -3.17
CA MET A 73 16.79 -7.19 -4.30
C MET A 73 17.49 -8.54 -4.21
N ILE A 74 17.38 -9.34 -5.27
CA ILE A 74 18.16 -10.58 -5.41
C ILE A 74 19.59 -10.23 -5.86
N ASN A 75 19.68 -9.28 -6.79
CA ASN A 75 20.93 -8.67 -7.26
C ASN A 75 20.62 -7.28 -7.83
N GLU A 76 21.57 -6.66 -8.51
CA GLU A 76 21.43 -5.32 -9.08
C GLU A 76 20.48 -5.21 -10.29
N TYR A 77 20.04 -6.33 -10.87
CA TYR A 77 19.14 -6.38 -12.02
C TYR A 77 17.75 -6.92 -11.66
N PHE A 78 17.64 -7.75 -10.63
CA PHE A 78 16.42 -8.48 -10.29
C PHE A 78 15.95 -8.19 -8.87
N SER A 79 14.66 -7.89 -8.75
CA SER A 79 13.99 -7.71 -7.47
C SER A 79 12.62 -8.36 -7.48
N ILE A 80 12.30 -9.08 -6.41
CA ILE A 80 11.01 -9.76 -6.22
C ILE A 80 10.51 -9.49 -4.82
N GLY A 81 9.21 -9.37 -4.65
CA GLY A 81 8.65 -9.28 -3.31
C GLY A 81 7.14 -9.30 -3.28
N THR A 82 6.64 -9.15 -2.07
CA THR A 82 5.22 -9.12 -1.76
C THR A 82 4.88 -7.89 -0.93
N ASN A 83 3.62 -7.48 -0.97
CA ASN A 83 3.07 -6.46 -0.09
C ASN A 83 1.75 -6.97 0.49
N PHE A 84 1.64 -7.01 1.81
CA PHE A 84 0.45 -7.46 2.51
C PHE A 84 0.03 -6.41 3.54
N ARG A 85 -1.28 -6.20 3.66
CA ARG A 85 -1.89 -5.44 4.74
C ARG A 85 -2.89 -6.34 5.45
N VAL A 86 -2.70 -6.49 6.76
CA VAL A 86 -3.59 -7.23 7.63
C VAL A 86 -4.18 -6.27 8.64
N ALA A 87 -5.48 -6.35 8.87
CA ALA A 87 -6.19 -5.56 9.86
C ALA A 87 -6.98 -6.49 10.78
N ASN A 88 -7.00 -6.17 12.07
CA ASN A 88 -7.95 -6.75 13.00
C ASN A 88 -9.17 -5.82 13.09
N LYS A 89 -10.36 -6.37 12.86
CA LYS A 89 -11.63 -5.68 13.03
C LYS A 89 -12.31 -6.23 14.28
N THR A 90 -12.33 -5.42 15.34
CA THR A 90 -13.08 -5.72 16.57
C THR A 90 -14.32 -4.84 16.62
N ILE A 91 -15.50 -5.46 16.76
CA ILE A 91 -16.77 -4.79 16.99
C ILE A 91 -17.26 -5.20 18.38
N ILE A 92 -17.51 -4.21 19.23
CA ILE A 92 -18.15 -4.36 20.54
C ILE A 92 -19.41 -3.51 20.47
N GLY A 93 -20.57 -4.14 20.54
CA GLY A 93 -21.84 -3.44 20.36
C GLY A 93 -23.01 -4.13 21.05
N ASP A 94 -24.22 -3.76 20.63
CA ASP A 94 -25.48 -4.34 21.06
C ASP A 94 -26.30 -4.74 19.81
N ASP A 95 -27.55 -5.15 19.98
CA ASP A 95 -28.40 -5.55 18.85
C ASP A 95 -28.53 -4.50 17.74
N SER A 96 -28.31 -3.22 18.03
CA SER A 96 -28.28 -2.12 17.06
C SER A 96 -27.09 -2.20 16.10
N THR A 97 -26.00 -2.88 16.43
CA THR A 97 -24.81 -3.03 15.54
C THR A 97 -24.89 -4.26 14.63
N ARG A 98 -25.99 -5.04 14.69
CA ARG A 98 -26.17 -6.28 13.92
C ARG A 98 -25.98 -6.11 12.41
N TYR A 99 -26.31 -4.93 11.86
CA TYR A 99 -26.09 -4.62 10.44
C TYR A 99 -24.61 -4.55 10.03
N ILE A 100 -23.69 -4.37 10.98
CA ILE A 100 -22.23 -4.28 10.75
C ILE A 100 -21.57 -5.66 10.86
N VAL A 101 -22.13 -6.53 11.70
CA VAL A 101 -21.59 -7.84 12.08
C VAL A 101 -22.09 -8.95 11.14
N GLY A 102 -23.25 -8.73 10.51
CA GLY A 102 -23.94 -9.74 9.71
C GLY A 102 -24.98 -10.49 10.54
N GLN A 103 -25.96 -11.08 9.87
CA GLN A 103 -27.14 -11.66 10.51
C GLN A 103 -26.82 -12.88 11.39
N ASP A 104 -25.66 -13.51 11.17
CA ASP A 104 -25.19 -14.72 11.87
C ASP A 104 -24.15 -14.45 12.98
N GLY A 105 -23.67 -13.21 13.14
CA GLY A 105 -22.63 -12.90 14.14
C GLY A 105 -23.19 -12.33 15.44
N ASP A 106 -22.60 -12.66 16.59
CA ASP A 106 -22.96 -12.07 17.88
C ASP A 106 -22.51 -10.59 17.92
N PRO A 107 -23.43 -9.62 17.98
CA PRO A 107 -23.07 -8.21 17.93
C PRO A 107 -22.41 -7.71 19.22
N ARG A 108 -22.52 -8.47 20.32
CA ARG A 108 -21.89 -8.13 21.61
C ARG A 108 -20.37 -8.25 21.54
N TYR A 109 -19.88 -9.19 20.76
CA TYR A 109 -18.45 -9.40 20.58
C TYR A 109 -18.16 -10.11 19.27
N ASN A 110 -17.61 -9.37 18.29
CA ASN A 110 -17.11 -9.94 17.05
C ASN A 110 -15.67 -9.51 16.81
N ASN A 111 -14.80 -10.49 16.55
CA ASN A 111 -13.41 -10.27 16.18
C ASN A 111 -13.12 -11.02 14.87
N SER A 112 -12.62 -10.29 13.88
CA SER A 112 -12.24 -10.85 12.58
C SER A 112 -10.89 -10.29 12.13
N ILE A 113 -10.14 -11.10 11.39
CA ILE A 113 -8.94 -10.67 10.69
C ILE A 113 -9.33 -10.48 9.23
N ILE A 114 -9.06 -9.30 8.72
CA ILE A 114 -9.25 -8.94 7.31
C ILE A 114 -7.90 -8.68 6.66
N MET A 115 -7.82 -8.92 5.35
CA MET A 115 -6.62 -8.66 4.54
C MET A 115 -6.98 -7.73 3.40
N PRO A 116 -6.94 -6.39 3.63
CA PRO A 116 -7.36 -5.43 2.61
C PRO A 116 -6.46 -5.40 1.37
N GLU A 117 -5.18 -5.77 1.52
CA GLU A 117 -4.21 -5.75 0.42
C GLU A 117 -3.32 -7.00 0.47
N ALA A 118 -3.17 -7.65 -0.68
CA ALA A 118 -2.19 -8.72 -0.91
C ALA A 118 -1.71 -8.67 -2.37
N ASN A 119 -0.41 -8.49 -2.57
CA ASN A 119 0.22 -8.29 -3.87
C ASN A 119 1.56 -9.04 -3.97
N VAL A 120 1.89 -9.56 -5.15
CA VAL A 120 3.25 -9.95 -5.55
C VAL A 120 3.73 -9.06 -6.67
N TYR A 121 5.03 -8.86 -6.76
CA TYR A 121 5.65 -8.14 -7.86
C TYR A 121 7.02 -8.70 -8.23
N LEU A 122 7.38 -8.47 -9.50
CA LEU A 122 8.69 -8.72 -10.07
C LEU A 122 9.17 -7.47 -10.81
N GLU A 123 10.45 -7.15 -10.65
CA GLU A 123 11.13 -6.11 -11.41
C GLU A 123 12.43 -6.62 -12.03
N ILE A 124 12.64 -6.22 -13.29
CA ILE A 124 13.86 -6.48 -14.06
C ILE A 124 14.40 -5.14 -14.58
N SER A 125 15.56 -4.73 -14.09
CA SER A 125 16.29 -3.57 -14.60
C SER A 125 17.20 -3.98 -15.76
N ALA A 126 16.66 -4.06 -16.98
CA ALA A 126 17.41 -4.50 -18.16
C ALA A 126 18.62 -3.60 -18.49
N ILE A 127 18.49 -2.29 -18.25
CA ILE A 127 19.60 -1.33 -18.30
C ILE A 127 19.49 -0.45 -17.07
N ARG A 128 20.50 -0.52 -16.19
CA ARG A 128 20.53 0.27 -14.94
C ARG A 128 20.20 1.74 -15.21
N ASP A 129 19.26 2.26 -14.43
CA ASP A 129 18.81 3.66 -14.44
C ASP A 129 18.23 4.16 -15.79
N ARG A 130 17.96 3.26 -16.74
CA ARG A 130 17.42 3.62 -18.08
C ARG A 130 16.23 2.78 -18.51
N MET A 131 16.20 1.49 -18.18
CA MET A 131 15.17 0.58 -18.65
C MET A 131 14.79 -0.42 -17.56
N LEU A 132 13.54 -0.32 -17.13
CA LEU A 132 12.96 -1.10 -16.04
C LEU A 132 11.66 -1.74 -16.52
N PHE A 133 11.56 -3.05 -16.37
CA PHE A 133 10.36 -3.83 -16.58
C PHE A 133 9.77 -4.19 -15.22
N TYR A 134 8.47 -3.94 -15.05
CA TYR A 134 7.77 -4.14 -13.80
C TYR A 134 6.43 -4.81 -14.07
N ILE A 135 6.13 -5.85 -13.29
CA ILE A 135 4.83 -6.51 -13.27
C ILE A 135 4.42 -6.79 -11.83
N ASP A 136 3.15 -6.59 -11.54
CA ASP A 136 2.53 -6.88 -10.26
C ASP A 136 1.14 -7.47 -10.42
N GLU A 137 0.73 -8.25 -9.41
CA GLU A 137 -0.59 -8.87 -9.37
C GLU A 137 -1.16 -8.79 -7.95
N ASN A 138 -2.42 -8.36 -7.85
CA ASN A 138 -3.18 -8.31 -6.60
C ASN A 138 -4.08 -9.55 -6.51
N PHE A 139 -4.06 -10.25 -5.37
CA PHE A 139 -4.83 -11.49 -5.19
C PHE A 139 -5.88 -11.42 -4.10
N ALA A 140 -5.90 -10.34 -3.30
CA ALA A 140 -6.97 -10.07 -2.34
C ALA A 140 -7.38 -8.59 -2.38
N PRO A 141 -8.10 -8.15 -3.42
CA PRO A 141 -8.71 -6.82 -3.43
C PRO A 141 -9.98 -6.85 -2.56
N GLY A 142 -9.83 -6.64 -1.24
CA GLY A 142 -10.95 -6.39 -0.33
C GLY A 142 -11.58 -7.61 0.34
N ALA A 143 -10.82 -8.34 1.16
CA ALA A 143 -11.43 -9.14 2.23
C ALA A 143 -12.05 -8.24 3.32
#